data_AF-A0A7W6TH85-F1
#
_entry.id   AF-A0A7W6TH85-F1
#
_cell.length_a   1.000
_cell.length_b   1.000
_cell.length_c   1.000
_cell.angle_alpha   90.00
_cell.angle_beta   90.00
_cell.angle_gamma   90.00
#
_symmetry.space_group_name_H-M   'P 1'
#
loop_
_entity.id
_entity.type
_entity.pdbx_description
1 polymer ?
#
loop_
_entity_poly.entity_id
_entity_poly.type
_entity_poly.pdbx_seq_one_letter_code
_entity_poly.pdbx_strand_id
1 'polypeptide(L)'
;MSVTTASKLRVPASVNALRNIVLFLMKSPTSLFGLAVLALLILVAIFAPLIATHDPYAQDLANTLQAPGNGHLFGTDELGRDIFSRLVWGSRITLTIIFLVSIVVGPIGLAVGAASGYLGGRFDTVMMRITDIFLSFPSLILSLAFVAALGPSLNNAIIAIALTSWPPIARLARAEAMTFRNADYIAAARLQGASPTRIIVKSIVPMCLPSVLIRLTLNMATVILTAAGLGFLGLGAQPPLPEWGAMIATGRRYMLDSWWLVTFPGVAILCVSLAFNLLGDGLRDALDPKQMNRR
;
A
#
# COMPACT_ATOMS: atom_id res chain seq x y z
N MET A 1 10.39 -58.23 8.06
CA MET A 1 10.79 -56.94 8.64
C MET A 1 10.19 -55.83 7.79
N SER A 2 9.15 -55.19 8.30
CA SER A 2 8.40 -54.11 7.64
C SER A 2 9.22 -52.83 7.62
N VAL A 3 9.55 -52.33 6.41
CA VAL A 3 10.11 -51.00 6.22
C VAL A 3 9.00 -49.98 6.43
N THR A 4 9.02 -49.30 7.57
CA THR A 4 8.20 -48.12 7.86
C THR A 4 8.59 -46.98 6.91
N THR A 5 7.84 -46.79 5.84
CA THR A 5 7.88 -45.56 5.03
C THR A 5 7.45 -44.38 5.89
N ALA A 6 8.42 -43.55 6.29
CA ALA A 6 8.18 -42.29 6.95
C ALA A 6 7.29 -41.40 6.05
N SER A 7 6.07 -41.17 6.52
CA SER A 7 5.14 -40.19 5.98
C SER A 7 5.79 -38.79 6.00
N LYS A 8 6.30 -38.33 4.86
CA LYS A 8 6.67 -36.93 4.67
C LYS A 8 5.38 -36.10 4.83
N LEU A 9 5.27 -35.38 5.94
CA LEU A 9 4.20 -34.39 6.17
C LEU A 9 4.06 -33.51 4.92
N ARG A 10 2.96 -33.70 4.18
CA ARG A 10 2.64 -32.91 2.99
C ARG A 10 2.30 -31.49 3.46
N VAL A 11 3.30 -30.62 3.41
CA VAL A 11 3.13 -29.19 3.66
C VAL A 11 2.02 -28.66 2.73
N PRO A 12 1.06 -27.86 3.21
CA PRO A 12 -0.05 -27.37 2.40
C PRO A 12 0.45 -26.67 1.12
N ALA A 13 -0.25 -26.86 0.00
CA ALA A 13 0.13 -26.28 -1.29
C ALA A 13 0.29 -24.74 -1.23
N SER A 14 -0.52 -24.06 -0.41
CA SER A 14 -0.43 -22.62 -0.14
C SER A 14 0.87 -22.21 0.55
N VAL A 15 1.37 -23.02 1.49
CA VAL A 15 2.62 -22.75 2.22
C VAL A 15 3.83 -22.96 1.30
N ASN A 16 3.78 -23.98 0.43
CA ASN A 16 4.82 -24.17 -0.58
C ASN A 16 4.83 -23.05 -1.63
N ALA A 17 3.66 -22.54 -2.03
CA ALA A 17 3.54 -21.40 -2.93
C ALA A 17 4.13 -20.13 -2.30
N LEU A 18 3.76 -19.82 -1.05
CA LEU A 18 4.30 -18.68 -0.32
C LEU A 18 5.83 -18.77 -0.18
N ARG A 19 6.35 -19.94 0.19
CA ARG A 19 7.80 -20.19 0.30
C ARG A 19 8.50 -19.95 -1.04
N ASN A 20 7.93 -20.45 -2.14
CA ASN A 20 8.53 -20.29 -3.47
C ASN A 20 8.54 -18.83 -3.93
N ILE A 21 7.50 -18.05 -3.59
CA ILE A 21 7.45 -16.61 -3.84
C ILE A 21 8.54 -15.90 -3.03
N VAL A 22 8.64 -16.15 -1.72
CA VAL A 22 9.68 -15.52 -0.88
C VAL A 22 11.08 -15.86 -1.39
N LEU A 23 11.33 -17.13 -1.71
CA LEU A 23 12.62 -17.56 -2.28
C LEU A 23 12.91 -16.91 -3.64
N PHE A 24 11.89 -16.62 -4.44
CA PHE A 24 12.06 -15.88 -5.70
C PHE A 24 12.45 -14.43 -5.42
N LEU A 25 11.71 -13.74 -4.54
CA LEU A 25 11.96 -12.35 -4.18
C LEU A 25 13.35 -12.15 -3.57
N MET A 26 13.87 -13.13 -2.84
CA MET A 26 15.23 -13.09 -2.29
C MET A 26 16.33 -13.26 -3.35
N LYS A 27 16.01 -13.79 -4.53
CA LYS A 27 16.99 -13.99 -5.62
C LYS A 27 17.15 -12.77 -6.52
N SER A 28 16.13 -11.93 -6.64
CA SER A 28 16.20 -10.69 -7.42
C SER A 28 16.72 -9.54 -6.54
N PRO A 29 17.79 -8.83 -6.95
CA PRO A 29 18.38 -7.77 -6.12
C PRO A 29 17.40 -6.60 -5.88
N THR A 30 16.57 -6.28 -6.87
CA THR A 30 15.55 -5.22 -6.79
C THR A 30 14.44 -5.55 -5.79
N SER A 31 13.90 -6.78 -5.85
CA SER A 31 12.85 -7.20 -4.93
C SER A 31 13.38 -7.41 -3.50
N LEU A 32 14.63 -7.87 -3.37
CA LEU A 32 15.30 -7.96 -2.08
C LEU A 32 15.47 -6.59 -1.41
N PHE A 33 15.84 -5.55 -2.18
CA PHE A 33 15.88 -4.18 -1.67
C PHE A 33 14.50 -3.73 -1.16
N GLY A 34 13.45 -3.92 -1.97
CA GLY A 34 12.09 -3.56 -1.56
C GLY A 34 11.65 -4.30 -0.29
N LEU A 35 11.91 -5.60 -0.22
CA LEU A 35 11.62 -6.41 0.97
C LEU A 35 12.39 -5.94 2.20
N ALA A 36 13.68 -5.64 2.06
CA ALA A 36 14.54 -5.18 3.16
C ALA A 36 14.09 -3.82 3.71
N VAL A 37 13.76 -2.86 2.83
CA VAL A 37 13.28 -1.54 3.24
C VAL A 37 11.92 -1.63 3.93
N LEU A 38 10.99 -2.44 3.42
CA LEU A 38 9.68 -2.62 4.06
C LEU A 38 9.77 -3.37 5.39
N ALA A 39 10.64 -4.39 5.48
CA ALA A 39 10.92 -5.06 6.74
C ALA A 39 11.52 -4.09 7.76
N LEU A 40 12.49 -3.26 7.35
CA LEU A 40 13.05 -2.22 8.19
C LEU A 40 11.99 -1.21 8.64
N LEU A 41 11.13 -0.75 7.74
CA LEU A 41 10.03 0.16 8.06
C LEU A 41 9.10 -0.41 9.13
N ILE A 42 8.73 -1.69 9.01
CA ILE A 42 7.88 -2.39 9.98
C ILE A 42 8.60 -2.51 11.32
N LEU A 43 9.88 -2.88 11.33
CA LEU A 43 10.68 -2.98 12.56
C LEU A 43 10.81 -1.62 13.26
N VAL A 44 11.11 -0.56 12.50
CA VAL A 44 11.18 0.81 13.01
C VAL A 44 9.84 1.25 13.60
N ALA A 45 8.72 0.93 12.93
CA ALA A 45 7.40 1.26 13.43
C ALA A 45 7.05 0.49 14.71
N ILE A 46 7.29 -0.83 14.77
CA ILE A 46 6.99 -1.64 15.96
C ILE A 46 7.83 -1.14 17.14
N PHE A 47 9.14 -1.02 16.94
CA PHE A 47 10.09 -0.64 17.98
C PHE A 47 10.29 0.88 18.10
N ALA A 48 9.40 1.71 17.54
CA ALA A 48 9.51 3.16 17.60
C ALA A 48 9.74 3.73 19.02
N PRO A 49 9.08 3.24 20.09
CA PRO A 49 9.32 3.73 21.45
C PRO A 49 10.70 3.37 22.01
N LEU A 50 11.39 2.38 21.43
CA LEU A 50 12.74 1.96 21.83
C LEU A 50 13.82 2.59 20.94
N ILE A 51 13.48 2.87 19.67
CA ILE A 51 14.40 3.44 18.68
C ILE A 51 14.44 4.95 18.76
N ALA A 52 13.31 5.61 19.05
CA ALA A 52 13.26 7.06 19.19
C ALA A 52 14.16 7.52 20.34
N THR A 53 15.04 8.48 20.06
CA THR A 53 15.99 9.04 21.04
C THR A 53 15.31 10.02 21.99
N HIS A 54 14.25 10.69 21.52
CA HIS A 54 13.52 11.74 22.23
C HIS A 54 12.02 11.53 22.08
N ASP A 55 11.22 12.20 22.92
CA ASP A 55 9.78 12.29 22.70
C ASP A 55 9.51 13.07 21.40
N PRO A 56 8.82 12.48 20.40
CA PRO A 56 8.53 13.15 19.11
C PRO A 56 7.64 14.40 19.25
N TYR A 57 7.00 14.59 20.40
CA TYR A 57 6.11 15.71 20.69
C TYR A 57 6.73 16.76 21.62
N ALA A 58 7.82 16.44 22.32
CA ALA A 58 8.46 17.38 23.24
C ALA A 58 9.09 18.55 22.48
N GLN A 59 8.71 19.76 22.88
CA GLN A 59 9.19 21.02 22.30
C GLN A 59 10.30 21.60 23.16
N ASP A 60 11.33 22.14 22.50
CA ASP A 60 12.41 22.87 23.14
C ASP A 60 12.75 24.12 22.34
N LEU A 61 12.12 25.24 22.71
CA LEU A 61 12.27 26.49 21.98
C LEU A 61 13.70 27.07 22.06
N ALA A 62 14.53 26.63 23.02
CA ALA A 62 15.92 27.05 23.11
C ALA A 62 16.78 26.37 22.04
N ASN A 63 16.37 25.20 21.56
CA ASN A 63 17.09 24.36 20.61
C ASN A 63 16.33 24.23 19.27
N THR A 64 15.75 25.34 18.76
CA THR A 64 15.07 25.36 17.45
C THR A 64 16.03 25.35 16.28
N LEU A 65 15.64 24.69 15.18
CA LEU A 65 16.38 24.66 13.91
C LEU A 65 17.86 24.29 14.06
N GLN A 66 18.18 23.40 15.00
CA GLN A 66 19.54 22.92 15.19
C GLN A 66 19.91 21.92 14.09
N ALA A 67 21.12 22.09 13.55
CA ALA A 67 21.68 21.17 12.58
C ALA A 67 21.84 19.76 13.17
N PRO A 68 21.86 18.70 12.31
CA PRO A 68 22.16 17.34 12.74
C PRO A 68 23.46 17.27 13.55
N GLY A 69 23.38 16.69 14.75
CA GLY A 69 24.47 16.72 15.74
C GLY A 69 23.96 17.14 17.12
N ASN A 70 24.87 17.43 18.05
CA ASN A 70 24.56 17.94 19.41
C ASN A 70 23.44 17.18 20.15
N GLY A 71 23.41 15.84 20.03
CA GLY A 71 22.38 15.00 20.65
C GLY A 71 21.15 14.73 19.77
N HIS A 72 20.93 15.50 18.71
CA HIS A 72 19.84 15.33 17.74
C HIS A 72 20.35 14.74 16.42
N LEU A 73 20.14 13.43 16.20
CA LEU A 73 20.70 12.71 15.05
C LEU A 73 20.41 13.36 13.70
N PHE A 74 19.17 13.83 13.50
CA PHE A 74 18.72 14.50 12.27
C PHE A 74 18.39 15.98 12.49
N GLY A 75 18.87 16.55 13.59
CA GLY A 75 18.59 17.94 13.97
C GLY A 75 17.19 18.12 14.55
N THR A 76 16.83 19.38 14.78
CA THR A 76 15.54 19.79 15.34
C THR A 76 14.74 20.62 14.36
N ASP A 77 13.42 20.67 14.57
CA ASP A 77 12.50 21.46 13.76
C ASP A 77 12.24 22.87 14.33
N GLU A 78 11.29 23.59 13.75
CA GLU A 78 10.95 24.97 14.13
C GLU A 78 10.41 25.12 15.57
N LEU A 79 10.04 24.02 16.22
CA LEU A 79 9.62 23.97 17.62
C LEU A 79 10.66 23.25 18.52
N GLY A 80 11.85 22.97 17.98
CA GLY A 80 12.92 22.27 18.69
C GLY A 80 12.64 20.77 18.88
N ARG A 81 11.67 20.20 18.15
CA ARG A 81 11.36 18.76 18.27
C ARG A 81 12.38 17.96 17.46
N ASP A 82 12.77 16.81 17.99
CA ASP A 82 13.75 15.92 17.38
C ASP A 82 13.23 15.27 16.08
N ILE A 83 13.89 15.55 14.95
CA ILE A 83 13.41 15.09 13.63
C ILE A 83 13.56 13.59 13.46
N PHE A 84 14.61 12.98 14.02
CA PHE A 84 14.81 11.53 13.95
C PHE A 84 13.66 10.78 14.63
N SER A 85 13.33 11.18 15.86
CA SER A 85 12.23 10.60 16.63
C SER A 85 10.89 10.82 15.94
N ARG A 86 10.66 12.02 15.38
CA ARG A 86 9.47 12.29 14.54
C ARG A 86 9.42 11.39 13.30
N LEU A 87 10.54 11.18 12.61
CA LEU A 87 10.61 10.31 11.44
C LEU A 87 10.27 8.84 11.80
N VAL A 88 10.85 8.36 12.91
CA VAL A 88 10.62 7.02 13.46
C VAL A 88 9.14 6.83 13.82
N TRP A 89 8.52 7.79 14.53
CA TRP A 89 7.10 7.71 14.84
C TRP A 89 6.19 7.89 13.61
N GLY A 90 6.62 8.69 12.64
CA GLY A 90 5.93 8.87 11.36
C GLY A 90 5.83 7.58 10.54
N SER A 91 6.77 6.64 10.72
CA SER A 91 6.67 5.32 10.09
C SER A 91 5.38 4.57 10.47
N ARG A 92 4.90 4.73 11.71
CA ARG A 92 3.62 4.15 12.17
C ARG A 92 2.44 4.78 11.45
N ILE A 93 2.47 6.09 11.24
CA ILE A 93 1.42 6.83 10.52
C ILE A 93 1.39 6.35 9.07
N THR A 94 2.54 6.30 8.39
CA THR A 94 2.65 5.81 7.01
C THR A 94 2.11 4.38 6.87
N LEU A 95 2.50 3.45 7.76
CA LEU A 95 1.98 2.07 7.75
C LEU A 95 0.48 2.01 8.04
N THR A 96 -0.04 2.85 8.93
CA THR A 96 -1.48 2.94 9.23
C THR A 96 -2.26 3.36 7.99
N ILE A 97 -1.79 4.37 7.26
CA ILE A 97 -2.40 4.83 6.00
C ILE A 97 -2.42 3.69 4.98
N ILE A 98 -1.26 3.06 4.73
CA ILE A 98 -1.12 1.95 3.77
C ILE A 98 -2.06 0.80 4.12
N PHE A 99 -2.10 0.42 5.40
CA PHE A 99 -2.93 -0.69 5.88
C PHE A 99 -4.42 -0.38 5.71
N LEU A 100 -4.88 0.77 6.22
CA LEU A 100 -6.30 1.15 6.17
C LEU A 100 -6.80 1.37 4.74
N VAL A 101 -5.99 1.98 3.88
CA VAL A 101 -6.33 2.12 2.46
C VAL A 101 -6.40 0.75 1.79
N SER A 102 -5.45 -0.15 2.06
CA SER A 102 -5.39 -1.48 1.44
C SER A 102 -6.61 -2.36 1.75
N ILE A 103 -7.06 -2.38 3.02
CA ILE A 103 -8.22 -3.19 3.45
C ILE A 103 -9.54 -2.68 2.87
N VAL A 104 -9.60 -1.45 2.39
CA VAL A 104 -10.79 -0.88 1.74
C VAL A 104 -10.71 -1.03 0.22
N VAL A 105 -9.61 -0.56 -0.36
CA VAL A 105 -9.39 -0.50 -1.82
C VAL A 105 -9.38 -1.88 -2.46
N GLY A 106 -8.68 -2.84 -1.85
CA GLY A 106 -8.57 -4.20 -2.38
C GLY A 106 -9.93 -4.90 -2.48
N PRO A 107 -10.67 -5.04 -1.36
CA PRO A 107 -11.98 -5.68 -1.36
C PRO A 107 -13.03 -4.97 -2.21
N ILE A 108 -13.11 -3.63 -2.16
CA ILE A 108 -14.07 -2.87 -2.99
C ILE A 108 -13.75 -3.06 -4.47
N GLY A 109 -12.49 -2.87 -4.85
CA GLY A 109 -12.06 -3.03 -6.23
C GLY A 109 -12.32 -4.45 -6.75
N LEU A 110 -11.93 -5.47 -5.98
CA LEU A 110 -12.16 -6.88 -6.33
C LEU A 110 -13.65 -7.22 -6.43
N ALA A 111 -14.48 -6.76 -5.48
CA ALA A 111 -15.91 -7.02 -5.49
C ALA A 111 -16.59 -6.39 -6.70
N VAL A 112 -16.34 -5.09 -6.97
CA VAL A 112 -16.91 -4.38 -8.11
C VAL A 112 -16.44 -5.02 -9.42
N GLY A 113 -15.13 -5.24 -9.58
CA GLY A 113 -14.56 -5.80 -10.79
C GLY A 113 -15.02 -7.23 -11.08
N ALA A 114 -14.96 -8.13 -10.08
CA ALA A 114 -15.38 -9.51 -10.25
C ALA A 114 -16.87 -9.63 -10.55
N ALA A 115 -17.71 -8.84 -9.88
CA ALA A 115 -19.14 -8.79 -10.16
C ALA A 115 -19.43 -8.27 -11.58
N SER A 116 -18.78 -7.18 -11.99
CA SER A 116 -18.92 -6.60 -13.33
C SER A 116 -18.51 -7.57 -14.43
N GLY A 117 -17.33 -8.20 -14.31
CA GLY A 117 -16.85 -9.14 -15.32
C GLY A 117 -17.68 -10.42 -15.41
N TYR A 118 -18.20 -10.92 -14.28
CA TYR A 118 -19.04 -12.12 -14.28
C TYR A 118 -20.47 -11.87 -14.77
N LEU A 119 -21.15 -10.84 -14.25
CA LEU A 119 -22.55 -10.56 -14.58
C LEU A 119 -22.67 -10.01 -16.02
N GLY A 120 -21.78 -9.11 -16.42
CA GLY A 120 -21.84 -8.48 -17.75
C GLY A 120 -23.09 -7.60 -17.94
N GLY A 121 -23.37 -7.27 -19.21
CA GLY A 121 -24.58 -6.54 -19.60
C GLY A 121 -24.71 -5.16 -18.96
N ARG A 122 -25.91 -4.80 -18.50
CA ARG A 122 -26.20 -3.47 -17.93
C ARG A 122 -25.44 -3.21 -16.63
N PHE A 123 -25.26 -4.23 -15.79
CA PHE A 123 -24.54 -4.09 -14.51
C PHE A 123 -23.09 -3.70 -14.75
N ASP A 124 -22.42 -4.41 -15.67
CA ASP A 124 -21.06 -4.09 -16.09
C ASP A 124 -20.95 -2.66 -16.62
N THR A 125 -21.84 -2.27 -17.55
CA THR A 125 -21.87 -0.92 -18.10
C THR A 125 -21.99 0.14 -17.01
N VAL A 126 -22.94 0.02 -16.06
CA VAL A 126 -23.11 1.03 -15.01
C VAL A 126 -21.89 1.11 -14.09
N MET A 127 -21.41 -0.03 -13.60
CA MET A 127 -20.25 -0.05 -12.68
C MET A 127 -18.98 0.46 -13.35
N MET A 128 -18.76 0.14 -14.63
CA MET A 128 -17.61 0.66 -15.37
C MET A 128 -17.74 2.13 -15.70
N ARG A 129 -18.95 2.66 -15.93
CA ARG A 129 -19.16 4.11 -16.07
C ARG A 129 -18.83 4.84 -14.77
N ILE A 130 -19.24 4.33 -13.62
CA ILE A 130 -18.83 4.88 -12.31
C ILE A 130 -17.31 4.85 -12.18
N THR A 131 -16.68 3.70 -12.47
CA THR A 131 -15.22 3.53 -12.44
C THR A 131 -14.52 4.55 -13.33
N ASP A 132 -15.02 4.76 -14.55
CA ASP A 132 -14.47 5.69 -15.53
C ASP A 132 -14.61 7.15 -15.11
N ILE A 133 -15.69 7.52 -14.40
CA ILE A 133 -15.84 8.87 -13.81
C ILE A 133 -14.69 9.14 -12.83
N PHE A 134 -14.41 8.22 -11.91
CA PHE A 134 -13.30 8.40 -10.96
C PHE A 134 -11.94 8.44 -11.66
N LEU A 135 -11.71 7.58 -12.66
CA LEU A 135 -10.46 7.55 -13.43
C LEU A 135 -10.25 8.79 -14.32
N SER A 136 -11.31 9.53 -14.63
CA SER A 136 -11.21 10.75 -15.44
C SER A 136 -10.57 11.91 -14.70
N PHE A 137 -10.59 11.88 -13.36
CA PHE A 137 -9.94 12.89 -12.53
C PHE A 137 -8.58 12.40 -12.03
N PRO A 138 -7.57 13.28 -11.95
CA PRO A 138 -6.35 12.96 -11.23
C PRO A 138 -6.65 12.61 -9.77
N SER A 139 -6.10 11.48 -9.28
CA SER A 139 -6.41 10.94 -7.95
C SER A 139 -6.15 11.93 -6.82
N LEU A 140 -5.06 12.71 -6.92
CA LEU A 140 -4.71 13.75 -5.96
C LEU A 140 -5.76 14.87 -5.91
N ILE A 141 -6.21 15.34 -7.07
CA ILE A 141 -7.21 16.43 -7.17
C ILE A 141 -8.54 15.96 -6.59
N LEU A 142 -8.98 14.75 -6.94
CA LEU A 142 -10.22 14.20 -6.44
C LEU A 142 -10.16 13.93 -4.92
N SER A 143 -9.01 13.45 -4.43
CA SER A 143 -8.79 13.25 -2.99
C SER A 143 -8.81 14.59 -2.25
N LEU A 144 -8.19 15.63 -2.80
CA LEU A 144 -8.21 16.98 -2.25
C LEU A 144 -9.65 17.52 -2.16
N ALA A 145 -10.47 17.32 -3.19
CA ALA A 145 -11.88 17.73 -3.18
C ALA A 145 -12.67 17.04 -2.06
N PHE A 146 -12.48 15.72 -1.87
CA PHE A 146 -13.12 14.99 -0.78
C PHE A 146 -12.66 15.46 0.60
N VAL A 147 -11.35 15.68 0.80
CA VAL A 147 -10.86 16.18 2.09
C VAL A 147 -11.34 17.61 2.35
N ALA A 148 -11.38 18.46 1.33
CA ALA A 148 -11.93 19.82 1.47
C ALA A 148 -13.39 19.80 1.94
N ALA A 149 -14.17 18.81 1.50
CA ALA A 149 -15.56 18.63 1.94
C ALA A 149 -15.67 18.01 3.36
N LEU A 150 -14.78 17.07 3.71
CA LEU A 150 -14.80 16.37 5.01
C LEU A 150 -14.09 17.13 6.14
N GLY A 151 -13.23 18.09 5.79
CA GLY A 151 -12.35 18.81 6.69
C GLY A 151 -10.97 18.15 6.86
N PRO A 152 -9.95 18.93 7.24
CA PRO A 152 -8.57 18.45 7.35
C PRO A 152 -8.38 17.51 8.55
N SER A 153 -8.09 16.24 8.27
CA SER A 153 -7.69 15.25 9.29
C SER A 153 -7.01 14.04 8.66
N LEU A 154 -6.21 13.31 9.44
CA LEU A 154 -5.58 12.07 8.99
C LEU A 154 -6.63 11.04 8.52
N ASN A 155 -7.71 10.87 9.27
CA ASN A 155 -8.77 9.92 8.96
C ASN A 155 -9.53 10.32 7.68
N ASN A 156 -9.85 11.60 7.52
CA ASN A 156 -10.53 12.08 6.31
C ASN A 156 -9.64 11.95 5.08
N ALA A 157 -8.34 12.19 5.20
CA ALA A 157 -7.38 11.94 4.13
C ALA A 157 -7.34 10.46 3.73
N ILE A 158 -7.33 9.54 4.70
CA ILE A 158 -7.39 8.09 4.43
C ILE A 158 -8.68 7.73 3.69
N ILE A 159 -9.83 8.23 4.13
CA ILE A 159 -11.13 7.99 3.48
C ILE A 159 -11.11 8.52 2.05
N ALA A 160 -10.65 9.75 1.84
CA ALA A 160 -10.56 10.36 0.52
C ALA A 160 -9.67 9.56 -0.43
N ILE A 161 -8.49 9.12 0.03
CA ILE A 161 -7.58 8.30 -0.79
C ILE A 161 -8.22 6.93 -1.10
N ALA A 162 -8.88 6.30 -0.14
CA ALA A 162 -9.53 5.00 -0.35
C ALA A 162 -10.66 5.10 -1.39
N LEU A 163 -11.48 6.16 -1.34
CA LEU A 163 -12.56 6.42 -2.28
C LEU A 163 -12.06 6.66 -3.71
N THR A 164 -10.83 7.14 -3.90
CA THR A 164 -10.28 7.45 -5.22
C THR A 164 -9.37 6.36 -5.78
N SER A 165 -8.92 5.40 -4.96
CA SER A 165 -7.87 4.44 -5.34
C SER A 165 -8.34 3.04 -5.74
N TRP A 166 -9.63 2.70 -5.55
CA TRP A 166 -10.23 1.41 -5.95
C TRP A 166 -10.45 1.19 -7.46
N PRO A 167 -10.68 2.21 -8.32
CA PRO A 167 -11.03 1.99 -9.73
C PRO A 167 -10.02 1.17 -10.55
N PRO A 168 -8.69 1.38 -10.40
CA PRO A 168 -7.70 0.59 -11.15
C PRO A 168 -7.73 -0.90 -10.79
N ILE A 169 -8.06 -1.24 -9.53
CA ILE A 169 -8.23 -2.62 -9.06
C ILE A 169 -9.49 -3.23 -9.65
N ALA A 170 -10.60 -2.49 -9.67
CA ALA A 170 -11.85 -2.95 -10.28
C ALA A 170 -11.70 -3.26 -11.77
N ARG A 171 -11.02 -2.40 -12.53
CA ARG A 171 -10.79 -2.63 -13.96
C ARG A 171 -9.95 -3.88 -14.21
N LEU A 172 -8.92 -4.14 -13.38
CA LEU A 172 -8.11 -5.35 -13.46
C LEU A 172 -8.94 -6.60 -13.15
N ALA A 173 -9.62 -6.62 -12.00
CA ALA A 173 -10.43 -7.76 -11.58
C ALA A 173 -11.56 -8.06 -12.58
N ARG A 174 -12.13 -7.04 -13.21
CA ARG A 174 -13.10 -7.19 -14.30
C ARG A 174 -12.51 -7.90 -15.51
N ALA A 175 -11.32 -7.48 -15.96
CA ALA A 175 -10.67 -8.06 -17.13
C ALA A 175 -10.45 -9.57 -16.92
N GLU A 176 -9.94 -9.96 -15.74
CA GLU A 176 -9.73 -11.37 -15.41
C GLU A 176 -11.03 -12.14 -15.22
N ALA A 177 -12.03 -11.54 -14.57
CA ALA A 177 -13.32 -12.17 -14.38
C ALA A 177 -14.03 -12.45 -15.71
N MET A 178 -13.87 -11.58 -16.72
CA MET A 178 -14.38 -11.85 -18.08
C MET A 178 -13.69 -13.06 -18.73
N THR A 179 -12.39 -13.25 -18.50
CA THR A 179 -11.65 -14.43 -18.97
C THR A 179 -12.14 -15.70 -18.27
N PHE A 180 -12.23 -15.69 -16.94
CA PHE A 180 -12.65 -16.86 -16.16
C PHE A 180 -14.12 -17.22 -16.34
N ARG A 181 -14.98 -16.24 -16.62
CA ARG A 181 -16.42 -16.44 -16.88
C ARG A 181 -16.67 -17.47 -17.98
N ASN A 182 -15.80 -17.55 -18.98
CA ASN A 182 -15.93 -18.43 -20.14
C ASN A 182 -15.18 -19.76 -20.00
N ALA A 183 -14.64 -20.07 -18.82
CA ALA A 183 -13.89 -21.32 -18.61
C ALA A 183 -14.81 -22.52 -18.38
N ASP A 184 -14.37 -23.70 -18.83
CA ASP A 184 -15.15 -24.96 -18.80
C ASP A 184 -15.60 -25.35 -17.38
N TYR A 185 -14.74 -25.13 -16.37
CA TYR A 185 -15.07 -25.44 -14.98
C TYR A 185 -16.17 -24.53 -14.41
N ILE A 186 -16.31 -23.30 -14.91
CA ILE A 186 -17.43 -22.40 -14.57
C ILE A 186 -18.71 -22.87 -15.25
N ALA A 187 -18.64 -23.30 -16.52
CA ALA A 187 -19.78 -23.88 -17.22
C ALA A 187 -20.28 -25.15 -16.50
N ALA A 188 -19.38 -26.05 -16.10
CA ALA A 188 -19.70 -27.23 -15.31
C ALA A 188 -20.34 -26.89 -13.96
N ALA A 189 -19.81 -25.88 -13.24
CA ALA A 189 -20.39 -25.43 -11.98
C ALA A 189 -21.82 -24.87 -12.15
N ARG A 190 -22.10 -24.17 -13.26
CA ARG A 190 -23.46 -23.70 -13.59
C ARG A 190 -24.40 -24.87 -13.88
N LEU A 191 -23.96 -25.89 -14.62
CA LEU A 191 -24.75 -27.10 -14.89
C LEU A 191 -25.09 -27.87 -13.61
N GLN A 192 -24.24 -27.79 -12.59
CA GLN A 192 -24.49 -28.34 -11.25
C GLN A 192 -25.40 -27.45 -10.37
N GLY A 193 -25.97 -26.37 -10.92
CA GLY A 193 -26.89 -25.48 -10.19
C GLY A 193 -26.22 -24.46 -9.27
N ALA A 194 -24.92 -24.17 -9.44
CA ALA A 194 -24.26 -23.15 -8.63
C ALA A 194 -24.82 -21.74 -8.94
N SER A 195 -25.22 -21.01 -7.89
CA SER A 195 -25.70 -19.64 -8.03
C SER A 195 -24.60 -18.68 -8.53
N PRO A 196 -24.96 -17.57 -9.19
CA PRO A 196 -24.04 -16.50 -9.58
C PRO A 196 -23.10 -16.04 -8.46
N THR A 197 -23.66 -15.81 -7.27
CA THR A 197 -22.90 -15.37 -6.09
C THR A 197 -21.92 -16.43 -5.61
N ARG A 198 -22.32 -17.70 -5.60
CA ARG A 198 -21.44 -18.83 -5.26
C ARG A 198 -20.27 -18.91 -6.23
N ILE A 199 -20.51 -18.74 -7.52
CA ILE A 199 -19.47 -18.76 -8.56
C ILE A 199 -18.49 -17.60 -8.38
N ILE A 200 -19.00 -16.38 -8.16
CA ILE A 200 -18.14 -15.21 -7.93
C ILE A 200 -17.25 -15.43 -6.72
N VAL A 201 -17.82 -15.77 -5.56
CA VAL A 201 -17.09 -15.82 -4.30
C VAL A 201 -16.16 -17.04 -4.21
N LYS A 202 -16.60 -18.22 -4.69
CA LYS A 202 -15.81 -19.46 -4.54
C LYS A 202 -14.87 -19.76 -5.71
N SER A 203 -15.12 -19.17 -6.88
CA SER A 203 -14.33 -19.48 -8.07
C SER A 203 -13.60 -18.25 -8.61
N ILE A 204 -14.29 -17.14 -8.86
CA ILE A 204 -13.70 -15.99 -9.56
C ILE A 204 -12.83 -15.15 -8.65
N VAL A 205 -13.35 -14.76 -7.48
CA VAL A 205 -12.63 -13.94 -6.49
C VAL A 205 -11.28 -14.56 -6.10
N PRO A 206 -11.18 -15.86 -5.76
CA PRO A 206 -9.90 -16.50 -5.45
C PRO A 206 -8.94 -16.51 -6.64
N MET A 207 -9.46 -16.59 -7.86
CA MET A 207 -8.66 -16.62 -9.09
C MET A 207 -8.05 -15.26 -9.41
N CYS A 208 -8.77 -14.17 -9.14
CA CYS A 208 -8.29 -12.80 -9.37
C CYS A 208 -7.41 -12.27 -8.22
N LEU A 209 -7.43 -12.92 -7.05
CA LEU A 209 -6.76 -12.44 -5.85
C LEU A 209 -5.24 -12.24 -6.04
N PRO A 210 -4.48 -13.13 -6.70
CA PRO A 210 -3.04 -12.92 -6.91
C PRO A 210 -2.74 -11.62 -7.68
N SER A 211 -3.43 -11.39 -8.79
CA SER A 211 -3.25 -10.18 -9.61
C SER A 211 -3.70 -8.92 -8.91
N VAL A 212 -4.79 -9.00 -8.14
CA VAL A 212 -5.25 -7.88 -7.31
C VAL A 212 -4.23 -7.55 -6.22
N LEU A 213 -3.62 -8.54 -5.56
CA LEU A 213 -2.59 -8.30 -4.55
C LEU A 213 -1.35 -7.63 -5.16
N ILE A 214 -0.86 -8.12 -6.30
CA ILE A 214 0.25 -7.47 -7.04
C ILE A 214 -0.09 -6.02 -7.34
N ARG A 215 -1.27 -5.78 -7.91
CA ARG A 215 -1.69 -4.43 -8.30
C ARG A 215 -1.88 -3.52 -7.10
N LEU A 216 -2.39 -4.05 -5.99
CA LEU A 216 -2.54 -3.32 -4.74
C LEU A 216 -1.19 -2.86 -4.21
N THR A 217 -0.18 -3.74 -4.20
CA THR A 217 1.19 -3.41 -3.79
C THR A 217 1.79 -2.30 -4.65
N LEU A 218 1.66 -2.39 -5.98
CA LEU A 218 2.13 -1.34 -6.90
C LEU A 218 1.41 -0.01 -6.67
N ASN A 219 0.13 -0.03 -6.32
CA ASN A 219 -0.64 1.19 -6.07
C ASN A 219 -0.27 1.88 -4.75
N MET A 220 0.40 1.18 -3.82
CA MET A 220 0.77 1.77 -2.51
C MET A 220 1.74 2.94 -2.66
N ALA A 221 2.62 2.93 -3.67
CA ALA A 221 3.48 4.07 -3.96
C ALA A 221 2.67 5.34 -4.23
N THR A 222 1.63 5.24 -5.07
CA THR A 222 0.71 6.34 -5.37
C THR A 222 -0.05 6.79 -4.11
N VAL A 223 -0.49 5.84 -3.28
CA VAL A 223 -1.20 6.13 -2.02
C VAL A 223 -0.30 6.92 -1.06
N ILE A 224 0.96 6.52 -0.89
CA ILE A 224 1.94 7.22 -0.04
C ILE A 224 2.19 8.63 -0.55
N LEU A 225 2.45 8.79 -1.86
CA LEU A 225 2.65 10.11 -2.47
C LEU A 225 1.41 11.00 -2.34
N THR A 226 0.22 10.43 -2.49
CA THR A 226 -1.04 11.18 -2.32
C THR A 226 -1.22 11.62 -0.88
N ALA A 227 -0.97 10.72 0.09
CA ALA A 227 -1.05 11.05 1.51
C ALA A 227 -0.06 12.13 1.91
N ALA A 228 1.21 12.00 1.50
CA ALA A 228 2.24 13.00 1.73
C ALA A 228 1.89 14.33 1.04
N GLY A 229 1.33 14.30 -0.16
CA GLY A 229 0.86 15.49 -0.88
C GLY A 229 -0.29 16.20 -0.15
N LEU A 230 -1.27 15.46 0.36
CA LEU A 230 -2.35 16.03 1.18
C LEU A 230 -1.83 16.59 2.50
N GLY A 231 -0.93 15.88 3.18
CA GLY A 231 -0.21 16.36 4.37
C GLY A 231 0.56 17.65 4.10
N PHE A 232 1.26 17.70 2.96
CA PHE A 232 2.01 18.87 2.53
C PHE A 232 1.11 20.09 2.23
N LEU A 233 -0.11 19.85 1.76
CA LEU A 233 -1.13 20.88 1.53
C LEU A 233 -1.92 21.26 2.79
N GLY A 234 -1.59 20.67 3.96
CA GLY A 234 -2.27 20.94 5.23
C GLY A 234 -3.62 20.25 5.40
N LEU A 235 -3.99 19.37 4.46
CA LEU A 235 -5.25 18.63 4.48
C LEU A 235 -5.12 17.24 5.12
N GLY A 236 -3.90 16.78 5.40
CA GLY A 236 -3.62 15.50 6.03
C GLY A 236 -3.64 15.54 7.56
N ALA A 237 -2.64 14.87 8.16
CA ALA A 237 -2.47 14.86 9.61
C ALA A 237 -2.23 16.27 10.14
N GLN A 238 -2.87 16.58 11.27
CA GLN A 238 -2.75 17.88 11.91
C GLN A 238 -1.70 17.83 13.03
N PRO A 239 -1.00 18.94 13.32
CA PRO A 239 -0.11 19.02 14.48
C PRO A 239 -0.82 18.56 15.77
N PRO A 240 -0.12 17.82 16.66
CA PRO A 240 1.33 17.64 16.71
C PRO A 240 1.87 16.38 15.99
N LEU A 241 1.00 15.64 15.27
CA LEU A 241 1.33 14.35 14.65
C LEU A 241 2.56 14.43 13.71
N PRO A 242 3.53 13.50 13.81
CA PRO A 242 4.72 13.51 12.97
C PRO A 242 4.49 12.79 11.63
N GLU A 243 3.59 13.30 10.81
CA GLU A 243 3.36 12.78 9.46
C GLU A 243 4.38 13.38 8.48
N TRP A 244 4.98 12.53 7.62
CA TRP A 244 6.12 12.93 6.80
C TRP A 244 5.82 14.05 5.79
N GLY A 245 4.65 14.05 5.16
CA GLY A 245 4.21 15.14 4.27
C GLY A 245 4.02 16.47 5.01
N ALA A 246 3.39 16.44 6.18
CA ALA A 246 3.23 17.59 7.05
C ALA A 246 4.58 18.14 7.56
N MET A 247 5.53 17.25 7.90
CA MET A 247 6.90 17.65 8.26
C MET A 247 7.61 18.38 7.11
N ILE A 248 7.43 17.94 5.86
CA ILE A 248 7.97 18.65 4.70
C ILE A 248 7.30 20.02 4.54
N ALA A 249 5.99 20.14 4.78
CA ALA A 249 5.30 21.42 4.67
C ALA A 249 5.79 22.46 5.67
N THR A 250 6.04 22.08 6.92
CA THR A 250 6.61 22.99 7.92
C THR A 250 8.06 23.32 7.59
N GLY A 251 8.85 22.31 7.23
CA GLY A 251 10.25 22.44 6.84
C GLY A 251 10.50 23.28 5.59
N ARG A 252 9.54 23.35 4.66
CA ARG A 252 9.66 24.09 3.39
C ARG A 252 10.08 25.55 3.59
N ARG A 253 9.61 26.19 4.66
CA ARG A 253 9.92 27.60 4.96
C ARG A 253 11.38 27.82 5.36
N TYR A 254 12.05 26.79 5.84
CA TYR A 254 13.42 26.82 6.36
C TYR A 254 14.40 26.07 5.46
N MET A 255 13.98 25.62 4.28
CA MET A 255 14.76 24.67 3.46
C MET A 255 16.13 25.21 3.02
N LEU A 256 16.28 26.53 2.86
CA LEU A 256 17.55 27.15 2.48
C LEU A 256 18.59 27.09 3.62
N ASP A 257 18.15 27.32 4.86
CA ASP A 257 19.03 27.38 6.03
C ASP A 257 19.13 26.03 6.77
N SER A 258 18.05 25.26 6.73
CA SER A 258 17.84 24.03 7.48
C SER A 258 17.28 22.93 6.57
N TRP A 259 18.08 22.55 5.58
CA TRP A 259 17.71 21.59 4.51
C TRP A 259 17.22 20.23 5.04
N TRP A 260 17.73 19.79 6.20
CA TRP A 260 17.43 18.49 6.79
C TRP A 260 15.94 18.28 7.13
N LEU A 261 15.19 19.37 7.40
CA LEU A 261 13.75 19.30 7.70
C LEU A 261 12.94 18.74 6.53
N VAL A 262 13.37 19.01 5.29
CA VAL A 262 12.69 18.54 4.08
C VAL A 262 13.33 17.25 3.56
N THR A 263 14.67 17.17 3.59
CA THR A 263 15.40 16.06 3.00
C THR A 263 15.14 14.73 3.70
N PHE A 264 15.18 14.66 5.04
CA PHE A 264 15.02 13.37 5.73
C PHE A 264 13.62 12.76 5.56
N PRO A 265 12.51 13.51 5.76
CA PRO A 265 11.18 12.98 5.46
C PRO A 265 10.98 12.67 3.97
N GLY A 266 11.55 13.50 3.08
CA GLY A 266 11.49 13.27 1.62
C GLY A 266 12.18 11.98 1.19
N VAL A 267 13.36 11.70 1.74
CA VAL A 267 14.09 10.44 1.50
C VAL A 267 13.31 9.25 2.06
N ALA A 268 12.69 9.38 3.24
CA ALA A 268 11.86 8.31 3.79
C ALA A 268 10.66 7.98 2.88
N ILE A 269 9.94 9.00 2.39
CA ILE A 269 8.85 8.83 1.41
C ILE A 269 9.36 8.14 0.14
N LEU A 270 10.49 8.62 -0.41
CA LEU A 270 11.10 8.06 -1.62
C LEU A 270 11.46 6.59 -1.44
N CYS A 271 12.19 6.25 -0.37
CA CYS A 271 12.64 4.88 -0.10
C CYS A 271 11.46 3.93 0.06
N VAL A 272 10.43 4.31 0.85
CA VAL A 272 9.26 3.45 1.08
C VAL A 272 8.43 3.30 -0.19
N SER A 273 8.18 4.39 -0.92
CA SER A 273 7.45 4.36 -2.19
C SER A 273 8.14 3.47 -3.23
N LEU A 274 9.47 3.62 -3.36
CA LEU A 274 10.28 2.78 -4.24
C LEU A 274 10.24 1.32 -3.79
N ALA A 275 10.31 1.04 -2.49
CA ALA A 275 10.27 -0.31 -1.96
C ALA A 275 8.96 -1.03 -2.28
N PHE A 276 7.80 -0.35 -2.19
CA PHE A 276 6.51 -0.91 -2.62
C PHE A 276 6.47 -1.20 -4.12
N ASN A 277 6.99 -0.29 -4.96
CA ASN A 277 7.05 -0.53 -6.41
C ASN A 277 7.91 -1.76 -6.73
N LEU A 278 9.14 -1.82 -6.20
CA LEU A 278 10.07 -2.93 -6.47
C LEU A 278 9.58 -4.26 -5.91
N LEU A 279 8.90 -4.25 -4.75
CA LEU A 279 8.26 -5.44 -4.22
C LEU A 279 7.08 -5.88 -5.11
N GLY A 280 6.26 -4.94 -5.58
CA GLY A 280 5.14 -5.23 -6.48
C GLY A 280 5.59 -5.85 -7.80
N ASP A 281 6.67 -5.32 -8.40
CA ASP A 281 7.28 -5.90 -9.59
C ASP A 281 7.84 -7.30 -9.32
N GLY A 282 8.52 -7.49 -8.18
CA GLY A 282 8.99 -8.81 -7.76
C GLY A 282 7.86 -9.83 -7.58
N LEU A 283 6.74 -9.42 -6.98
CA LEU A 283 5.56 -10.26 -6.80
C LEU A 283 4.93 -10.63 -8.15
N ARG A 284 4.89 -9.66 -9.08
CA ARG A 284 4.42 -9.90 -10.45
C ARG A 284 5.26 -10.96 -11.14
N ASP A 285 6.58 -10.83 -11.08
CA ASP A 285 7.51 -11.75 -11.72
C ASP A 285 7.46 -13.16 -11.09
N ALA A 286 7.34 -13.24 -9.75
CA ALA A 286 7.24 -14.50 -9.03
C ALA A 286 5.95 -15.29 -9.37
N LEU A 287 4.90 -14.57 -9.77
CA LEU A 287 3.58 -15.13 -10.07
C LEU A 287 3.32 -15.27 -11.58
N ASP A 288 4.25 -14.84 -12.45
CA ASP A 288 4.13 -15.02 -13.90
C ASP A 288 4.34 -16.51 -14.30
N PRO A 289 3.32 -17.19 -14.87
CA PRO A 289 3.42 -18.59 -15.28
C PRO A 289 4.53 -18.85 -16.31
N LYS A 290 4.92 -17.85 -17.11
CA LYS A 290 5.94 -18.00 -18.16
C LYS A 290 7.35 -18.20 -17.60
N GLN A 291 7.65 -17.69 -16.41
CA GLN A 291 8.93 -17.92 -15.74
C GLN A 291 8.99 -19.28 -15.05
N MET A 292 7.84 -19.85 -14.68
CA MET A 292 7.75 -21.17 -14.05
C MET A 292 8.04 -22.32 -15.02
N ASN A 293 7.77 -22.15 -16.33
CA ASN A 293 8.12 -23.11 -17.38
C ASN A 293 9.58 -23.06 -17.85
N ARG A 294 10.39 -22.13 -17.33
CA ARG A 294 11.84 -22.04 -17.58
C ARG A 294 12.68 -22.67 -16.46
N ARG A 295 12.03 -23.32 -15.48
CA ARG A 295 12.64 -24.00 -14.33
C ARG A 295 12.55 -25.50 -14.46
#